data_AF-A0ABD2MLS3-F1
#
_entry.id   AF-A0ABD2MLS3-F1
#
_cell.length_a   1.000
_cell.length_b   1.000
_cell.length_c   1.000
_cell.angle_alpha   90.00
_cell.angle_beta   90.00
_cell.angle_gamma   90.00
#
_symmetry.space_group_name_H-M   'P 1'
#
loop_
_entity.id
_entity.type
_entity.pdbx_description
1 polymer ?
#
loop_
_entity_poly.entity_id
_entity_poly.type
_entity_poly.pdbx_seq_one_letter_code
_entity_poly.pdbx_strand_id
1 'polypeptide(L)'
;MNLFTVGMSFPNKEDRQRCWDARDKYWECLDKAGDETTPCALLRKVYENSCSSQWVKHFDRKRNYLQFKSKIESDGISSTTIHKSKFQKRRVYHEIVGL
;
A
#
# COMPACT_ATOMS: atom_id res chain seq x y z
N MET A 1 30.92 -8.97 -24.02
CA MET A 1 30.10 -9.17 -22.80
C MET A 1 30.20 -7.91 -21.97
N ASN A 2 29.13 -7.11 -21.87
CA ASN A 2 29.07 -5.95 -20.97
C ASN A 2 28.04 -6.24 -19.88
N LEU A 3 28.53 -6.56 -18.69
CA LEU A 3 27.75 -6.96 -17.52
C LEU A 3 27.52 -5.76 -16.58
N PHE A 4 27.09 -4.60 -17.10
CA PHE A 4 27.04 -3.33 -16.33
C PHE A 4 25.78 -2.46 -16.58
N THR A 5 24.63 -3.05 -16.91
CA THR A 5 23.37 -2.29 -17.04
C THR A 5 22.21 -2.84 -16.21
N VAL A 6 22.49 -3.43 -15.04
CA VAL A 6 21.47 -3.62 -14.01
C VAL A 6 21.50 -2.41 -13.08
N GLY A 7 21.05 -1.26 -13.60
CA GLY A 7 21.00 0.00 -12.88
C GLY A 7 19.59 0.56 -12.99
N MET A 8 18.93 0.73 -11.86
CA MET A 8 17.60 1.35 -11.69
C MET A 8 17.44 2.54 -12.64
N SER A 9 16.78 2.33 -13.78
CA SER A 9 16.44 3.42 -14.68
C SER A 9 15.46 4.31 -13.92
N PHE A 10 15.88 5.53 -13.61
CA PHE A 10 14.98 6.54 -13.08
C PHE A 10 13.75 6.60 -14.00
N PRO A 11 12.54 6.31 -13.49
CA PRO A 11 11.37 6.22 -14.35
C PRO A 11 11.17 7.58 -15.02
N ASN A 12 11.02 7.58 -16.34
CA ASN A 12 10.75 8.80 -17.07
C ASN A 12 9.34 9.33 -16.70
N LYS A 13 8.98 10.53 -17.15
CA LYS A 13 7.69 11.15 -16.79
C LYS A 13 6.50 10.24 -17.13
N GLU A 14 6.56 9.55 -18.27
CA GLU A 14 5.49 8.69 -18.77
C GLU A 14 5.39 7.37 -17.99
N ASP A 15 6.51 6.78 -17.59
CA ASP A 15 6.55 5.58 -16.72
C ASP A 15 5.95 5.89 -15.35
N ARG A 16 6.26 7.08 -14.80
CA ARG A 16 5.65 7.52 -13.53
C ARG A 16 4.14 7.67 -13.65
N GLN A 17 3.68 8.28 -14.74
CA GLN A 17 2.24 8.44 -14.99
C GLN A 17 1.56 7.07 -15.12
N ARG A 18 2.12 6.15 -15.92
CA ARG A 18 1.62 4.78 -16.06
C ARG A 18 1.51 4.05 -14.73
N CYS A 19 2.51 4.19 -13.87
CA CYS A 19 2.46 3.64 -12.52
C CYS A 19 1.31 4.22 -11.68
N TRP A 20 1.13 5.55 -11.69
CA TRP A 20 0.04 6.19 -10.95
C TRP A 20 -1.34 5.80 -11.48
N ASP A 21 -1.50 5.73 -12.80
CA ASP A 21 -2.76 5.30 -13.41
C ASP A 21 -3.10 3.83 -13.06
N ALA A 22 -2.10 2.95 -13.05
CA ALA A 22 -2.27 1.56 -12.64
C ALA A 22 -2.61 1.43 -11.15
N ARG A 23 -1.97 2.24 -10.29
CA ARG A 23 -2.30 2.34 -8.86
C ARG A 23 -3.75 2.74 -8.66
N ASP A 24 -4.18 3.81 -9.33
CA ASP A 24 -5.50 4.39 -9.11
C ASP A 24 -6.61 3.42 -9.55
N LYS A 25 -6.43 2.73 -10.68
CA LYS A 25 -7.35 1.66 -11.11
C LYS A 25 -7.43 0.50 -10.10
N TYR A 26 -6.29 0.09 -9.54
CA TYR A 26 -6.26 -0.97 -8.53
C TYR A 26 -6.95 -0.54 -7.24
N TRP A 27 -6.73 0.70 -6.79
CA TRP A 27 -7.37 1.23 -5.58
C TRP A 27 -8.87 1.43 -5.77
N GLU A 28 -9.31 1.96 -6.92
CA GLU A 28 -10.72 2.09 -7.27
C GLU A 28 -11.43 0.72 -7.26
N CYS A 29 -10.77 -0.32 -7.78
CA CYS A 29 -11.30 -1.68 -7.73
C CYS A 29 -11.50 -2.14 -6.28
N LEU A 30 -10.53 -1.90 -5.41
CA LEU A 30 -10.61 -2.31 -4.01
C LEU A 30 -11.64 -1.49 -3.22
N ASP A 31 -11.81 -0.21 -3.51
CA ASP A 31 -12.85 0.62 -2.90
C ASP A 31 -14.25 0.13 -3.30
N LYS A 32 -14.42 -0.38 -4.52
CA LYS A 32 -15.69 -0.98 -5.00
C LYS A 32 -15.92 -2.40 -4.47
N ALA A 33 -14.85 -3.18 -4.30
CA ALA A 33 -14.96 -4.59 -3.90
C ALA A 33 -15.14 -4.78 -2.39
N GLY A 34 -14.84 -3.76 -1.57
CA GLY A 34 -14.94 -3.86 -0.12
C GLY A 34 -13.91 -4.84 0.45
N ASP A 35 -14.37 -5.89 1.14
CA ASP A 35 -13.50 -6.90 1.76
C ASP A 35 -13.04 -8.00 0.79
N GLU A 36 -13.64 -8.08 -0.42
CA GLU A 36 -13.31 -9.10 -1.40
C GLU A 36 -12.13 -8.68 -2.28
N THR A 37 -10.95 -9.28 -2.06
CA THR A 37 -9.72 -8.93 -2.79
C THR A 37 -9.53 -9.70 -4.11
N THR A 38 -10.31 -10.76 -4.32
CA THR A 38 -10.21 -11.66 -5.48
C THR A 38 -10.46 -10.99 -6.84
N PRO A 39 -11.41 -10.05 -7.05
CA PRO A 39 -11.65 -9.47 -8.37
C PRO A 39 -10.51 -8.54 -8.83
N CYS A 40 -9.73 -8.00 -7.90
CA CYS A 40 -8.70 -7.01 -8.20
C CYS A 40 -7.31 -7.61 -8.45
N ALA A 41 -7.16 -8.94 -8.42
CA ALA A 41 -5.87 -9.63 -8.56
C ALA A 41 -5.17 -9.36 -9.91
N LEU A 42 -5.93 -9.19 -11.00
CA LEU A 42 -5.37 -8.83 -12.30
C LEU A 42 -4.82 -7.40 -12.30
N LEU A 43 -5.57 -6.45 -11.74
CA LEU A 43 -5.13 -5.06 -11.58
C LEU A 43 -3.92 -4.94 -10.65
N ARG A 44 -3.84 -5.82 -9.64
CA ARG A 44 -2.66 -5.91 -8.77
C ARG A 44 -1.40 -6.24 -9.56
N LYS A 45 -1.45 -7.23 -10.46
CA LYS A 45 -0.31 -7.60 -11.31
C LYS A 45 0.10 -6.45 -12.24
N VAL A 46 -0.88 -5.75 -12.82
CA VAL A 46 -0.60 -4.58 -13.68
C VAL A 46 0.09 -3.47 -12.88
N TYR A 47 -0.38 -3.22 -11.66
CA TYR A 47 0.20 -2.24 -10.76
C TYR A 47 1.64 -2.59 -10.36
N GLU A 48 1.91 -3.83 -9.98
CA GLU A 48 3.26 -4.30 -9.61
C GLU A 48 4.23 -4.26 -10.79
N ASN A 49 3.76 -4.55 -12.01
CA ASN A 49 4.59 -4.50 -13.22
C ASN A 49 4.85 -3.08 -13.72
N SER A 50 3.92 -2.15 -13.48
CA SER A 50 4.01 -0.76 -13.95
C SER A 50 4.84 0.11 -13.00
N CYS A 51 5.03 -0.31 -11.75
CA CYS A 51 5.68 0.47 -10.70
C CYS A 51 6.95 -0.20 -10.20
N SER A 52 7.89 0.60 -9.70
CA SER A 52 9.01 0.06 -8.91
C SER A 52 8.48 -0.61 -7.63
N SER A 53 9.11 -1.71 -7.22
CA SER A 53 8.77 -2.42 -5.98
C SER A 53 8.80 -1.53 -4.73
N GLN A 54 9.70 -0.55 -4.68
CA GLN A 54 9.77 0.43 -3.59
C GLN A 54 8.54 1.33 -3.54
N TRP A 55 8.04 1.73 -4.70
CA TRP A 55 6.85 2.56 -4.81
C TRP A 55 5.61 1.79 -4.43
N VAL A 56 5.48 0.55 -4.90
CA VAL A 56 4.41 -0.37 -4.50
C VAL A 56 4.36 -0.51 -2.98
N LYS A 57 5.49 -0.83 -2.33
CA LYS A 57 5.58 -0.94 -0.87
C LYS A 57 5.17 0.35 -0.17
N HIS A 58 5.64 1.50 -0.66
CA HIS A 58 5.31 2.81 -0.08
C HIS A 58 3.81 3.12 -0.18
N PHE A 59 3.23 2.93 -1.35
CA PHE A 59 1.82 3.22 -1.63
C PHE A 59 0.88 2.26 -0.88
N ASP A 60 1.18 0.96 -0.83
CA ASP A 60 0.40 -0.03 -0.08
C ASP A 60 0.35 0.34 1.41
N ARG A 61 1.52 0.64 1.99
CA ARG A 61 1.63 1.12 3.37
C ARG A 61 0.81 2.39 3.61
N LYS A 62 0.88 3.35 2.68
CA LYS A 62 0.12 4.61 2.77
C LYS A 62 -1.38 4.35 2.76
N ARG A 63 -1.86 3.44 1.90
CA ARG A 63 -3.28 3.10 1.82
C ARG A 63 -3.78 2.44 3.10
N ASN A 64 -3.05 1.48 3.63
CA ASN A 64 -3.39 0.82 4.91
C ASN A 64 -3.50 1.85 6.05
N TYR A 65 -2.58 2.81 6.10
CA TYR A 65 -2.63 3.89 7.07
C TYR A 65 -3.89 4.77 6.90
N LEU A 66 -4.25 5.13 5.66
CA LEU A 66 -5.45 5.93 5.39
C LEU A 66 -6.74 5.18 5.76
N GLN A 67 -6.82 3.89 5.44
CA GLN A 67 -7.96 3.05 5.82
C GLN A 67 -8.09 2.94 7.34
N PHE A 68 -6.97 2.71 8.06
CA PHE A 68 -6.96 2.69 9.51
C PHE A 68 -7.38 4.04 10.10
N LYS A 69 -6.82 5.14 9.59
CA LYS A 69 -7.18 6.50 10.02
C LYS A 69 -8.68 6.74 9.84
N SER A 70 -9.24 6.39 8.69
CA SER A 70 -10.68 6.53 8.41
C SER A 70 -11.55 5.71 9.37
N LYS A 71 -11.12 4.49 9.73
CA LYS A 71 -11.84 3.65 10.71
C LYS A 71 -11.85 4.27 12.11
N ILE A 72 -10.70 4.81 12.55
CA ILE A 72 -10.61 5.49 13.86
C ILE A 72 -11.44 6.77 13.90
N GLU A 73 -11.50 7.53 12.79
CA GLU A 73 -12.32 8.74 12.69
C GLU A 73 -13.83 8.42 12.65
N SER A 74 -14.22 7.32 11.99
CA SER A 74 -15.59 6.81 11.91
C SER A 74 -16.11 6.28 13.25
N ASP A 75 -15.37 5.35 13.84
CA ASP A 75 -15.87 4.52 14.95
C ASP A 75 -15.58 5.16 16.31
N GLY A 76 -14.82 6.27 16.32
CA GLY A 76 -14.17 6.79 17.52
C GLY A 76 -13.08 5.84 18.03
N ILE A 77 -12.23 6.31 18.93
CA ILE A 77 -11.23 5.44 19.58
C ILE A 77 -11.99 4.50 20.52
N SER A 78 -12.36 3.29 20.08
CA SER A 78 -12.99 2.32 20.98
C SER A 78 -11.98 1.92 22.05
N SER A 79 -12.22 2.34 23.30
CA SER A 79 -11.37 2.05 24.45
C SER A 79 -11.53 0.60 24.96
N THR A 80 -12.25 -0.25 24.23
CA THR A 80 -12.72 -1.55 24.71
C THR A 80 -12.10 -2.71 23.94
N THR A 81 -10.77 -2.83 23.97
CA THR A 81 -10.09 -4.13 24.14
C THR A 81 -8.69 -3.89 24.72
N ILE A 82 -8.62 -3.23 25.88
CA ILE A 82 -7.46 -3.34 26.77
C ILE A 82 -7.56 -4.69 27.50
N HIS A 83 -7.44 -5.80 26.75
CA HIS A 83 -7.00 -7.04 27.36
C HIS A 83 -5.48 -6.95 27.47
N LYS A 84 -5.03 -6.89 28.72
CA LYS A 84 -3.65 -6.73 29.16
C LYS A 84 -2.73 -7.81 28.55
N SER A 85 -2.13 -7.52 27.41
CA SER A 85 -0.79 -8.02 27.09
C SER A 85 0.00 -6.91 26.38
N LYS A 86 0.81 -6.19 27.18
CA LYS A 86 1.79 -5.19 26.71
C LYS A 86 1.28 -4.22 25.64
N PHE A 87 0.51 -3.22 26.07
CA PHE A 87 0.47 -1.95 25.36
C PHE A 87 1.85 -1.28 25.48
N GLN A 88 2.79 -1.69 24.62
CA GLN A 88 4.03 -0.96 24.45
C GLN A 88 3.68 0.31 23.68
N LYS A 89 3.89 1.47 24.29
CA LYS A 89 3.79 2.80 23.66
C LYS A 89 4.86 3.03 22.57
N ARG A 90 5.31 1.96 21.93
CA ARG A 90 6.28 1.91 20.85
C ARG A 90 5.62 1.17 19.69
N ARG A 91 5.26 1.97 18.69
CA ARG A 91 5.21 1.60 17.26
C ARG A 91 3.94 0.97 16.66
N VAL A 92 2.81 1.67 16.73
CA VAL A 92 1.75 1.51 15.71
C VAL A 92 2.31 1.78 14.30
N TYR A 93 3.28 2.69 14.18
CA TYR A 93 3.97 3.03 12.92
C TYR A 93 5.04 2.02 12.47
N HIS A 94 5.14 0.82 13.02
CA HIS A 94 6.17 -0.16 12.60
C HIS A 94 5.54 -1.50 12.24
N GLU A 95 4.43 -1.84 12.90
CA GLU A 95 3.54 -2.92 12.47
C GLU A 95 2.92 -2.64 11.09
N ILE A 96 2.65 -1.37 10.75
CA ILE A 96 2.12 -0.96 9.43
C ILE A 96 3.21 -1.03 8.31
N VAL A 97 4.48 -1.16 8.68
CA VAL A 97 5.60 -0.68 7.85
C VAL A 97 6.63 -1.77 7.55
N GLY A 98 6.66 -2.82 8.37
CA GLY A 98 7.63 -3.90 8.24
C GLY A 98 9.06 -3.38 8.28
N LEU A 99 9.37 -2.61 9.33
CA LEU A 99 10.74 -2.46 9.83
C LEU A 99 10.85 -3.18 11.18
#